data_AF-A0A1W0WR71-F1
#
_entry.id   AF-A0A1W0WR71-F1
#
_cell.length_a   1.000
_cell.length_b   1.000
_cell.length_c   1.000
_cell.angle_alpha   90.00
_cell.angle_beta   90.00
_cell.angle_gamma   90.00
#
_symmetry.space_group_name_H-M   'P 1'
#
loop_
_entity.id
_entity.type
_entity.pdbx_description
1 polymer ?
#
loop_
_entity_poly.entity_id
_entity_poly.type
_entity_poly.pdbx_seq_one_letter_code
_entity_poly.pdbx_strand_id
1 'polypeptide(L)'
;MQTSLIVLAAILGVACADNGDQVPKVWDALAKLRGKGALTAKQIQDLYPNAVAGKDYPDITVIPERGIDCASFKNPGFIADSSDVGKCQIFDRCDINGQLTSYICPKMSLFNQITLVCDWWFNVDCSHSKDFIEYSNSRLYKGKDVVLLDGQDIIA
;
A
#
# COMPACT_ATOMS: atom_id res chain seq x y z
N MET A 1 17.38 58.74 12.97
CA MET A 1 17.98 57.39 12.90
C MET A 1 16.90 56.38 13.24
N GLN A 2 16.33 55.68 12.26
CA GLN A 2 15.95 54.26 12.35
C GLN A 2 15.31 53.85 11.01
N THR A 3 16.11 53.23 10.16
CA THR A 3 15.66 52.45 9.01
C THR A 3 15.51 51.01 9.48
N SER A 4 14.29 50.51 9.57
CA SER A 4 14.01 49.10 9.85
C SER A 4 14.25 48.29 8.58
N LEU A 5 15.25 47.41 8.59
CA LEU A 5 15.43 46.39 7.55
C LEU A 5 14.45 45.24 7.78
N ILE A 6 13.54 45.03 6.84
CA ILE A 6 12.74 43.81 6.75
C ILE A 6 13.58 42.81 5.95
N VAL A 7 14.11 41.79 6.63
CA VAL A 7 14.82 40.68 5.97
C VAL A 7 13.77 39.69 5.47
N LEU A 8 13.44 39.78 4.19
CA LEU A 8 12.66 38.76 3.50
C LEU A 8 13.59 37.56 3.22
N ALA A 9 13.57 36.55 4.07
CA ALA A 9 14.25 35.29 3.79
C ALA A 9 13.45 34.53 2.73
N ALA A 10 13.85 34.67 1.47
CA ALA A 10 13.37 33.82 0.39
C ALA A 10 13.96 32.42 0.59
N ILE A 11 13.19 31.51 1.19
CA ILE A 11 13.51 30.09 1.19
C ILE A 11 13.24 29.59 -0.23
N LEU A 12 14.27 29.66 -1.08
CA LEU A 12 14.32 28.92 -2.33
C LEU A 12 14.42 27.45 -1.96
N GLY A 13 13.26 26.82 -1.72
CA GLY A 13 13.16 25.38 -1.70
C GLY A 13 13.60 24.87 -3.06
N VAL A 14 14.78 24.26 -3.12
CA VAL A 14 15.20 23.48 -4.27
C VAL A 14 14.22 22.31 -4.35
N ALA A 15 13.22 22.43 -5.21
CA ALA A 15 12.47 21.26 -5.65
C ALA A 15 13.45 20.44 -6.49
N CYS A 16 14.17 19.54 -5.84
CA CYS A 16 14.74 18.41 -6.55
C CYS A 16 13.56 17.74 -7.26
N ALA A 17 13.61 17.69 -8.58
CA ALA A 17 12.79 16.78 -9.33
C ALA A 17 13.27 15.36 -8.97
N ASP A 18 12.83 14.87 -7.81
CA ASP A 18 13.09 13.49 -7.41
C ASP A 18 12.36 12.61 -8.41
N ASN A 19 13.12 11.74 -9.07
CA ASN A 19 12.58 10.72 -9.95
C ASN A 19 11.83 9.68 -9.11
N GLY A 20 10.67 10.03 -8.55
CA GLY A 20 9.68 9.06 -8.10
C GLY A 20 10.13 8.05 -7.04
N ASP A 21 11.22 8.30 -6.33
CA ASP A 21 11.70 7.42 -5.28
C ASP A 21 10.63 7.25 -4.20
N GLN A 22 10.46 6.02 -3.74
CA GLN A 22 9.45 5.71 -2.76
C GLN A 22 9.87 6.27 -1.39
N VAL A 23 8.99 7.10 -0.80
CA VAL A 23 9.16 7.64 0.56
C VAL A 23 7.98 7.19 1.42
N PRO A 24 8.20 6.36 2.46
CA PRO A 24 9.46 5.68 2.77
C PRO A 24 9.86 4.66 1.69
N LYS A 25 11.11 4.20 1.73
CA LYS A 25 11.64 3.17 0.83
C LYS A 25 10.78 1.89 0.93
N VAL A 26 10.55 1.19 -0.18
CA VAL A 26 9.68 -0.01 -0.24
C VAL A 26 9.97 -1.06 0.82
N TRP A 27 11.22 -1.36 1.18
CA TRP A 27 11.51 -2.34 2.23
C TRP A 27 11.06 -1.84 3.61
N ASP A 28 11.26 -0.56 3.92
CA ASP A 28 10.76 0.07 5.14
C ASP A 28 9.23 0.13 5.15
N ALA A 29 8.63 0.48 4.02
CA ALA A 29 7.18 0.48 3.82
C ALA A 29 6.61 -0.93 4.07
N LEU A 30 7.22 -1.97 3.48
CA LEU A 30 6.82 -3.36 3.63
C LEU A 30 7.01 -3.87 5.06
N ALA A 31 8.09 -3.45 5.74
CA ALA A 31 8.28 -3.75 7.15
C ALA A 31 7.17 -3.14 8.01
N LYS A 32 6.80 -1.88 7.74
CA LYS A 32 5.69 -1.21 8.41
C LYS A 32 4.34 -1.87 8.10
N LEU A 33 4.05 -2.18 6.84
CA LEU A 33 2.83 -2.89 6.45
C LEU A 33 2.72 -4.25 7.13
N ARG A 34 3.82 -4.99 7.25
CA ARG A 34 3.83 -6.30 7.93
C ARG A 34 3.66 -6.17 9.46
N GLY A 35 4.00 -5.01 10.03
CA GLY A 35 4.02 -4.77 11.48
C GLY A 35 5.12 -5.54 12.23
N LYS A 36 5.95 -6.31 11.50
CA LYS A 36 7.04 -7.15 12.02
C LYS A 36 8.10 -7.37 10.96
N GLY A 37 9.27 -7.85 11.38
CA GLY A 37 10.33 -8.29 10.47
C GLY A 37 9.86 -9.40 9.53
N ALA A 38 10.52 -9.52 8.38
CA ALA A 38 10.28 -10.63 7.46
C ALA A 38 10.55 -11.97 8.15
N LEU A 39 9.68 -12.96 7.91
CA LEU A 39 9.86 -14.29 8.47
C LEU A 39 11.00 -15.01 7.75
N THR A 40 11.79 -15.76 8.52
CA THR A 40 12.78 -16.69 7.98
C THR A 40 12.10 -17.90 7.36
N ALA A 41 12.82 -18.61 6.48
CA ALA A 41 12.31 -19.86 5.90
C ALA A 41 11.90 -20.89 6.96
N LYS A 42 12.65 -20.98 8.07
CA LYS A 42 12.32 -21.87 9.20
C LYS A 42 10.99 -21.49 9.85
N GLN A 43 10.80 -20.21 10.14
CA GLN A 43 9.54 -19.72 10.73
C GLN A 43 8.35 -19.99 9.80
N ILE A 44 8.52 -19.84 8.49
CA ILE A 44 7.45 -20.13 7.51
C ILE A 44 7.15 -21.63 7.48
N GLN A 45 8.17 -22.49 7.51
CA GLN A 45 8.00 -23.95 7.55
C GLN A 45 7.24 -24.41 8.81
N ASP A 46 7.46 -23.75 9.95
CA ASP A 46 6.74 -24.05 11.19
C ASP A 46 5.30 -23.47 11.19
N LEU A 47 5.10 -22.33 10.53
CA LEU A 47 3.83 -21.59 10.51
C LEU A 47 2.82 -22.18 9.51
N TYR A 48 3.22 -22.34 8.25
CA TYR A 48 2.33 -22.62 7.12
C TYR A 48 1.50 -23.91 7.29
N PRO A 49 2.08 -25.05 7.73
CA PRO A 49 1.32 -26.29 7.90
C PRO A 49 0.24 -26.23 8.99
N ASN A 50 0.36 -25.28 9.92
CA ASN A 50 -0.52 -25.13 11.07
C ASN A 50 -1.55 -24.00 10.90
N ALA A 51 -1.58 -23.34 9.74
CA ALA A 51 -2.47 -22.22 9.47
C ALA A 51 -3.94 -22.66 9.35
N VAL A 52 -4.82 -21.96 10.06
CA VAL A 52 -6.25 -22.25 10.16
C VAL A 52 -7.07 -21.11 9.54
N ALA A 53 -7.88 -21.45 8.53
CA ALA A 53 -8.85 -20.54 7.93
C ALA A 53 -9.82 -19.95 8.96
N GLY A 54 -10.14 -18.66 8.83
CA GLY A 54 -10.98 -17.90 9.74
C GLY A 54 -10.29 -17.45 11.04
N LYS A 55 -9.13 -18.03 11.38
CA LYS A 55 -8.33 -17.65 12.55
C LYS A 55 -7.06 -16.92 12.14
N ASP A 56 -6.23 -17.56 11.32
CA ASP A 56 -4.93 -17.02 10.91
C ASP A 56 -5.03 -16.19 9.63
N TYR A 57 -5.95 -16.57 8.74
CA TYR A 57 -6.28 -15.83 7.53
C TYR A 57 -7.78 -15.96 7.22
N PRO A 58 -8.41 -14.95 6.58
CA PRO A 58 -9.82 -15.02 6.17
C PRO A 58 -10.04 -16.06 5.04
N ASP A 59 -11.24 -16.64 4.97
CA ASP A 59 -11.65 -17.56 3.89
C ASP A 59 -12.94 -17.06 3.23
N ILE A 60 -12.91 -15.80 2.82
CA ILE A 60 -13.98 -15.14 2.09
C ILE A 60 -14.03 -15.70 0.67
N THR A 61 -15.20 -16.14 0.25
CA THR A 61 -15.44 -16.74 -1.07
C THR A 61 -16.42 -15.93 -1.92
N VAL A 62 -17.09 -14.94 -1.34
CA VAL A 62 -18.08 -14.07 -1.98
C VAL A 62 -17.83 -12.64 -1.56
N ILE A 63 -17.89 -11.71 -2.50
CA ILE A 63 -17.80 -10.27 -2.22
C ILE A 63 -19.19 -9.82 -1.77
N PRO A 64 -19.38 -9.36 -0.52
CA PRO A 64 -20.65 -8.80 -0.09
C PRO A 64 -20.87 -7.43 -0.77
N GLU A 65 -22.12 -6.98 -0.80
CA GLU A 65 -22.43 -5.61 -1.20
C GLU A 65 -21.78 -4.63 -0.22
N ARG A 66 -21.05 -3.65 -0.77
CA ARG A 66 -20.28 -2.66 -0.02
C ARG A 66 -20.44 -1.30 -0.71
N GLY A 67 -20.69 -0.25 0.06
CA GLY A 67 -20.90 1.12 -0.44
C GLY A 67 -19.58 1.84 -0.72
N ILE A 68 -18.75 1.31 -1.61
CA ILE A 68 -17.46 1.91 -1.95
C ILE A 68 -17.68 3.06 -2.95
N ASP A 69 -17.30 4.27 -2.55
CA ASP A 69 -17.32 5.45 -3.41
C ASP A 69 -15.91 5.75 -3.91
N CYS A 70 -15.67 5.56 -5.21
CA CYS A 70 -14.38 5.87 -5.82
C CYS A 70 -14.00 7.36 -5.73
N ALA A 71 -14.97 8.27 -5.60
CA ALA A 71 -14.71 9.70 -5.43
C ALA A 71 -14.17 10.04 -4.03
N SER A 72 -14.26 9.12 -3.06
CA SER A 72 -13.72 9.32 -1.71
C SER A 72 -12.20 9.17 -1.62
N PHE A 73 -11.56 8.57 -2.64
CA PHE A 73 -10.11 8.39 -2.71
C PHE A 73 -9.45 9.52 -3.50
N LYS A 74 -8.27 9.95 -3.06
CA LYS A 74 -7.56 11.08 -3.68
C LYS A 74 -6.97 10.72 -5.05
N ASN A 75 -6.54 9.48 -5.24
CA ASN A 75 -6.03 8.97 -6.52
C ASN A 75 -6.78 7.70 -6.94
N PRO A 76 -7.01 7.50 -8.25
CA PRO A 76 -7.46 6.20 -8.75
C PRO A 76 -6.39 5.14 -8.50
N GLY A 77 -6.80 3.90 -8.35
CA GLY A 77 -5.88 2.80 -8.05
C GLY A 77 -6.55 1.64 -7.37
N PHE A 78 -5.80 0.95 -6.52
CA PHE A 78 -6.28 -0.22 -5.80
C PHE A 78 -6.35 0.07 -4.30
N ILE A 79 -7.32 -0.51 -3.62
CA ILE A 79 -7.64 -0.25 -2.23
C ILE A 79 -7.89 -1.59 -1.54
N ALA A 80 -7.09 -1.92 -0.53
CA ALA A 80 -7.34 -3.03 0.36
C ALA A 80 -8.61 -2.76 1.16
N ASP A 81 -9.56 -3.69 1.18
CA ASP A 81 -10.73 -3.57 2.05
C ASP A 81 -10.33 -3.95 3.49
N SER A 82 -9.90 -2.96 4.26
CA SER A 82 -9.51 -3.14 5.66
C SER A 82 -10.69 -3.23 6.64
N SER A 83 -11.93 -3.34 6.16
CA SER A 83 -13.10 -3.54 7.01
C SER A 83 -13.14 -4.95 7.60
N ASP A 84 -14.02 -5.16 8.59
CA ASP A 84 -14.23 -6.48 9.19
C ASP A 84 -14.77 -7.53 8.21
N VAL A 85 -15.45 -7.10 7.14
CA VAL A 85 -15.98 -8.00 6.11
C VAL A 85 -14.94 -8.33 5.04
N GLY A 86 -14.06 -7.40 4.69
CA GLY A 86 -13.06 -7.59 3.65
C GLY A 86 -11.74 -8.18 4.16
N LYS A 87 -11.32 -7.80 5.37
CA LYS A 87 -10.08 -8.25 6.05
C LYS A 87 -8.85 -8.30 5.14
N CYS A 88 -8.76 -7.36 4.20
CA CYS A 88 -7.77 -7.29 3.12
C CYS A 88 -7.72 -8.51 2.19
N GLN A 89 -8.58 -9.51 2.33
CA GLN A 89 -8.74 -10.54 1.30
C GLN A 89 -9.53 -9.99 0.12
N ILE A 90 -10.46 -9.08 0.39
CA ILE A 90 -11.12 -8.30 -0.65
C ILE A 90 -10.29 -7.05 -0.93
N PHE A 91 -10.20 -6.68 -2.20
CA PHE A 91 -9.67 -5.38 -2.60
C PHE A 91 -10.47 -4.82 -3.77
N ASP A 92 -10.44 -3.50 -3.89
CA ASP A 92 -11.18 -2.75 -4.87
C ASP A 92 -10.22 -2.05 -5.82
N ARG A 93 -10.63 -1.88 -7.06
CA ARG A 93 -9.97 -1.06 -8.06
C ARG A 93 -10.92 0.04 -8.49
N CYS A 94 -10.53 1.29 -8.24
CA CYS A 94 -11.13 2.47 -8.84
C CYS A 94 -10.26 2.89 -10.02
N ASP A 95 -10.78 2.78 -11.23
CA ASP A 95 -10.04 3.22 -12.41
C ASP A 95 -10.05 4.75 -12.58
N ILE A 96 -9.38 5.24 -13.63
CA ILE A 96 -9.28 6.68 -13.90
C ILE A 96 -10.62 7.36 -14.21
N ASN A 97 -11.66 6.59 -14.55
CA ASN A 97 -13.01 7.08 -14.81
C ASN A 97 -13.91 6.96 -13.58
N GLY A 98 -13.38 6.49 -12.44
CA GLY A 98 -14.13 6.23 -11.22
C GLY A 98 -14.94 4.93 -11.27
N GLN A 99 -14.67 4.03 -12.23
CA GLN A 99 -15.34 2.74 -12.28
C GLN A 99 -14.77 1.80 -11.20
N LEU A 100 -15.66 1.29 -10.36
CA LEU A 100 -15.34 0.32 -9.31
C LEU A 100 -15.31 -1.10 -9.89
N THR A 101 -14.31 -1.88 -9.50
CA THR A 101 -14.29 -3.34 -9.66
C THR A 101 -13.70 -3.98 -8.41
N SER A 102 -14.35 -5.00 -7.88
CA SER A 102 -13.93 -5.67 -6.64
C SER A 102 -13.40 -7.08 -6.92
N TYR A 103 -12.43 -7.51 -6.12
CA TYR A 103 -11.73 -8.77 -6.29
C TYR A 103 -11.54 -9.47 -4.93
N ILE A 104 -11.35 -10.79 -4.97
CA ILE A 104 -10.98 -11.60 -3.81
C ILE A 104 -9.59 -12.20 -4.07
N CYS A 105 -8.68 -12.03 -3.12
CA CYS A 105 -7.40 -12.72 -3.08
C CYS A 105 -7.58 -14.23 -2.83
N PRO A 106 -6.78 -15.09 -3.46
CA PRO A 106 -6.80 -16.53 -3.21
C PRO A 106 -6.65 -16.88 -1.72
N LYS A 107 -7.05 -18.10 -1.34
CA LYS A 107 -6.87 -18.60 0.04
C LYS A 107 -5.42 -18.45 0.49
N MET A 108 -5.23 -18.16 1.78
CA MET A 108 -3.93 -17.92 2.42
C MET A 108 -3.21 -16.64 1.93
N SER A 109 -3.89 -15.74 1.24
CA SER A 109 -3.32 -14.46 0.80
C SER A 109 -4.20 -13.27 1.15
N LEU A 110 -3.56 -12.12 1.31
CA LEU A 110 -4.16 -10.82 1.56
C LEU A 110 -3.60 -9.81 0.57
N PHE A 111 -4.39 -8.82 0.20
CA PHE A 111 -3.95 -7.75 -0.69
C PHE A 111 -2.91 -6.87 0.00
N ASN A 112 -1.71 -6.85 -0.58
CA ASN A 112 -0.62 -6.01 -0.13
C ASN A 112 -0.74 -4.64 -0.79
N GLN A 113 -1.13 -3.63 0.00
CA GLN A 113 -1.36 -2.27 -0.50
C GLN A 113 -0.11 -1.60 -1.09
N ILE A 114 1.10 -2.09 -0.77
CA ILE A 114 2.36 -1.56 -1.29
C ILE A 114 2.69 -2.14 -2.66
N THR A 115 2.63 -3.46 -2.80
CA THR A 115 2.99 -4.15 -4.05
C THR A 115 1.82 -4.29 -5.03
N LEU A 116 0.61 -3.95 -4.57
CA LEU A 116 -0.63 -3.99 -5.35
C LEU A 116 -0.97 -5.39 -5.90
N VAL A 117 -0.55 -6.43 -5.17
CA VAL A 117 -0.82 -7.83 -5.47
C VAL A 117 -1.20 -8.57 -4.19
N CYS A 118 -1.84 -9.73 -4.32
CA CYS A 118 -2.06 -10.61 -3.19
C CYS A 118 -0.74 -11.24 -2.74
N ASP A 119 -0.41 -11.10 -1.47
CA ASP A 119 0.78 -11.67 -0.83
C ASP A 119 0.32 -12.61 0.29
N TRP A 120 1.23 -13.44 0.81
CA TRP A 120 0.94 -14.33 1.91
C TRP A 120 0.37 -13.58 3.11
N TRP A 121 -0.63 -14.17 3.76
CA TRP A 121 -1.34 -13.54 4.87
C TRP A 121 -0.42 -13.04 6.00
N PHE A 122 0.72 -13.70 6.23
CA PHE A 122 1.69 -13.32 7.25
C PHE A 122 2.60 -12.14 6.86
N ASN A 123 2.52 -11.66 5.62
CA ASN A 123 3.23 -10.47 5.12
C ASN A 123 2.41 -9.18 5.20
N VAL A 124 1.12 -9.27 5.53
CA VAL A 124 0.20 -8.12 5.53
C VAL A 124 -0.48 -8.00 6.89
N ASP A 125 -0.20 -6.93 7.62
CA ASP A 125 -1.08 -6.47 8.69
C ASP A 125 -2.16 -5.58 8.08
N CYS A 126 -3.36 -6.12 7.98
CA CYS A 126 -4.46 -5.44 7.32
C CYS A 126 -4.82 -4.08 7.97
N SER A 127 -4.53 -3.91 9.26
CA SER A 127 -4.79 -2.64 9.97
C SER A 127 -3.92 -1.49 9.45
N HIS A 128 -2.76 -1.80 8.88
CA HIS A 128 -1.84 -0.84 8.30
C HIS A 128 -2.08 -0.57 6.80
N SER A 129 -2.86 -1.41 6.11
CA SER A 129 -3.05 -1.29 4.66
C SER A 129 -3.56 0.09 4.24
N LYS A 130 -4.54 0.66 4.96
CA LYS A 130 -5.12 1.98 4.63
C LYS A 130 -4.08 3.11 4.57
N ASP A 131 -3.00 3.01 5.36
CA ASP A 131 -1.96 4.03 5.42
C ASP A 131 -1.13 4.09 4.12
N PHE A 132 -1.21 3.06 3.27
CA PHE A 132 -0.44 2.92 2.05
C PHE A 132 -1.27 3.09 0.76
N ILE A 133 -2.56 3.45 0.86
CA ILE A 133 -3.41 3.70 -0.31
C ILE A 133 -2.77 4.78 -1.19
N GLU A 134 -2.48 5.94 -0.60
CA GLU A 134 -1.89 7.07 -1.33
C GLU A 134 -0.42 6.85 -1.68
N TYR A 135 0.30 6.10 -0.85
CA TYR A 135 1.66 5.69 -1.16
C TYR A 135 1.68 5.07 -2.56
N SER A 136 0.92 4.01 -2.80
CA SER A 136 0.94 3.32 -4.10
C SER A 136 0.14 4.04 -5.19
N ASN A 137 -1.06 4.51 -4.89
CA ASN A 137 -1.98 5.03 -5.93
C ASN A 137 -1.53 6.36 -6.53
N SER A 138 -0.79 7.19 -5.78
CA SER A 138 -0.25 8.46 -6.32
C SER A 138 0.72 8.29 -7.50
N ARG A 139 1.30 7.10 -7.65
CA ARG A 139 2.24 6.75 -8.72
C ARG A 139 1.60 5.94 -9.84
N LEU A 140 0.38 5.44 -9.66
CA LEU A 140 -0.32 4.74 -10.74
C LEU A 140 -0.72 5.71 -11.85
N TYR A 141 -0.77 5.19 -13.08
CA TYR A 141 -1.23 5.92 -14.27
C TYR A 141 -0.40 7.16 -14.66
N LYS A 142 0.85 7.28 -14.20
CA LYS A 142 1.75 8.40 -14.55
C LYS A 142 2.63 8.15 -15.80
N GLY A 143 2.33 7.09 -16.56
CA GLY A 143 3.03 6.74 -17.80
C GLY A 143 4.03 5.60 -17.64
N LYS A 144 4.83 5.38 -18.68
CA LYS A 144 5.74 4.21 -18.81
C LYS A 144 7.04 4.33 -18.00
N ASP A 145 7.42 5.55 -17.63
CA ASP A 145 8.70 5.83 -16.97
C ASP A 145 8.58 5.75 -15.43
N VAL A 146 7.43 5.33 -14.91
CA VAL A 146 7.18 5.18 -13.49
C VAL A 146 7.75 3.86 -12.99
N VAL A 147 8.61 3.96 -11.98
CA VAL A 147 9.05 2.81 -11.19
C VAL A 147 8.10 2.64 -10.00
N LEU A 148 7.27 1.59 -10.01
CA LEU A 148 6.31 1.34 -8.93
C LEU A 148 6.97 0.73 -7.68
N LEU A 149 8.02 -0.07 -7.89
CA LEU A 149 8.85 -0.68 -6.86
C LEU A 149 10.31 -0.39 -7.23
N ASP A 150 11.00 0.44 -6.44
CA ASP A 150 12.40 0.73 -6.69
C ASP A 150 13.29 -0.44 -6.23
N GLY A 151 14.31 -0.78 -7.04
CA GLY A 151 15.32 -1.75 -6.65
C GLY A 151 16.24 -1.10 -5.62
N GLN A 152 15.99 -1.35 -4.34
CA GLN A 152 16.62 -0.59 -3.24
C GLN A 152 18.08 -0.95 -2.97
N ASP A 153 18.66 -1.80 -3.80
CA ASP A 153 20.01 -2.33 -3.64
C ASP A 153 21.07 -1.38 -4.24
N ILE A 154 20.64 -0.33 -4.93
CA ILE A 154 21.52 0.73 -5.42
C ILE A 154 21.57 1.84 -4.37
N ILE A 155 22.54 1.69 -3.46
CA ILE A 155 23.05 2.81 -2.69
C ILE A 155 23.73 3.74 -3.72
N ALA A 156 23.14 4.91 -3.99
CA ALA A 156 23.86 6.01 -4.63
C ALA A 156 24.80 6.66 -3.63
#